data_AF-A0A2A2KTQ4-F1
#
_entry.id   AF-A0A2A2KTQ4-F1
#
_cell.length_a   1.000
_cell.length_b   1.000
_cell.length_c   1.000
_cell.angle_alpha   90.00
_cell.angle_beta   90.00
_cell.angle_gamma   90.00
#
_symmetry.space_group_name_H-M   'P 1'
#
loop_
_entity.id
_entity.type
_entity.pdbx_description
1 polymer ?
#
loop_
_entity_poly.entity_id
_entity_poly.type
_entity_poly.pdbx_seq_one_letter_code
_entity_poly.pdbx_strand_id
1 'polypeptide(L)'
;MLVKCAATTLSSKLVSQERAFFSEMVVDAVNQLDDRLSLSMIGIKKVNGGNLLESRLVKGVAFQKAFSYAGFEMQPKHYENVQVALLNIELELKAEKDNAEMRLNTVEDFQAVVDAEWNILYEKLQKIHDSGAKIVLSKLPIGDVATQWFADRDMFCAGRIPQDDLDRVMAACGGSILTTVSQIDASVLGKVGKFYEQQVGSERYNFFENCAVAKTCTLLLRGGAEQFIAETERSLHDAIMIVRRAKKNDSIVAGGGAIEMELSKRLRDKAKTITGKEQFFWMAFARAFEVIPQQLCYNAGIDATDVMNKLRHRHFKGEQWAGIDIHREAVGDNLAACIWEPSLVKRNAITAATEAVCLVLSIDQTIKNVRSQTGGGIPGMPQQM
;
A
#
# COMPACT_ATOMS: atom_id res chain seq x y z
N MET A 1 23.22 -1.04 -0.01
CA MET A 1 22.71 -0.50 -1.30
C MET A 1 21.26 -0.07 -1.20
N LEU A 2 20.32 -0.99 -0.92
CA LEU A 2 18.88 -0.69 -0.88
C LEU A 2 18.51 0.44 0.11
N VAL A 3 19.14 0.48 1.29
CA VAL A 3 18.93 1.55 2.30
C VAL A 3 19.28 2.93 1.72
N LYS A 4 20.34 3.00 0.90
CA LYS A 4 20.76 4.26 0.27
C LYS A 4 19.74 4.72 -0.78
N CYS A 5 19.23 3.81 -1.61
CA CYS A 5 18.16 4.10 -2.57
C CYS A 5 16.86 4.55 -1.88
N ALA A 6 16.49 3.93 -0.75
CA ALA A 6 15.36 4.35 0.07
C ALA A 6 15.59 5.77 0.62
N ALA A 7 16.77 6.04 1.15
CA ALA A 7 17.14 7.35 1.71
C ALA A 7 17.11 8.46 0.66
N THR A 8 17.54 8.17 -0.58
CA THR A 8 17.41 9.11 -1.72
C THR A 8 15.96 9.45 -2.02
N THR A 9 15.04 8.49 -1.88
CA THR A 9 13.61 8.73 -2.15
C THR A 9 12.97 9.59 -1.06
N LEU A 10 13.40 9.40 0.19
CA LEU A 10 12.86 10.12 1.35
C LEU A 10 13.48 11.52 1.52
N SER A 11 14.57 11.84 0.81
CA SER A 11 15.32 13.08 1.02
C SER A 11 14.59 14.35 0.60
N SER A 12 13.72 14.26 -0.42
CA SER A 12 12.93 15.40 -0.90
C SER A 12 11.56 15.54 -0.21
N LYS A 13 11.31 14.75 0.83
CA LYS A 13 9.99 14.64 1.47
C LYS A 13 10.03 15.17 2.89
N LEU A 14 8.85 15.31 3.48
CA LEU A 14 8.66 15.81 4.85
C LEU A 14 9.41 14.95 5.89
N VAL A 15 9.62 13.68 5.57
CA VAL A 15 10.29 12.67 6.41
C VAL A 15 11.82 12.68 6.23
N SER A 16 12.40 13.74 5.64
CA SER A 16 13.83 13.82 5.32
C SER A 16 14.74 13.79 6.56
N GLN A 17 14.28 14.35 7.69
CA GLN A 17 15.02 14.35 8.96
C GLN A 17 15.19 12.92 9.49
N GLU A 18 14.12 12.12 9.46
CA GLU A 18 14.09 10.75 9.97
C GLU A 18 14.33 9.69 8.88
N ARG A 19 14.90 10.09 7.73
CA ARG A 19 15.04 9.21 6.57
C ARG A 19 15.85 7.95 6.87
N ALA A 20 16.84 8.01 7.77
CA ALA A 20 17.69 6.87 8.09
C ALA A 20 16.87 5.75 8.74
N PHE A 21 16.08 6.10 9.76
CA PHE A 21 15.18 5.21 10.47
C PHE A 21 14.16 4.53 9.53
N PHE A 22 13.49 5.33 8.70
CA PHE A 22 12.51 4.81 7.77
C PHE A 22 13.12 4.02 6.61
N SER A 23 14.35 4.35 6.18
CA SER A 23 15.03 3.62 5.10
C SER A 23 15.36 2.20 5.51
N GLU A 24 15.82 1.99 6.74
CA GLU A 24 16.07 0.65 7.28
C GLU A 24 14.75 -0.13 7.37
N MET A 25 13.71 0.49 7.91
CA MET A 25 12.38 -0.09 8.05
C MET A 25 11.77 -0.54 6.71
N VAL A 26 11.91 0.29 5.67
CA VAL A 26 11.43 -0.03 4.31
C VAL A 26 12.19 -1.20 3.70
N VAL A 27 13.51 -1.25 3.90
CA VAL A 27 14.34 -2.35 3.37
C VAL A 27 14.01 -3.66 4.06
N ASP A 28 13.85 -3.65 5.38
CA ASP A 28 13.44 -4.83 6.14
C ASP A 28 12.05 -5.32 5.71
N ALA A 29 11.10 -4.41 5.50
CA ALA A 29 9.78 -4.75 4.97
C ALA A 29 9.86 -5.44 3.60
N VAL A 30 10.65 -4.90 2.66
CA VAL A 30 10.81 -5.48 1.31
C VAL A 30 11.62 -6.78 1.32
N ASN A 31 12.49 -6.99 2.31
CA ASN A 31 13.22 -8.23 2.48
C ASN A 31 12.37 -9.35 3.06
N GLN A 32 11.38 -9.03 3.89
CA GLN A 32 10.43 -10.01 4.43
C GLN A 32 9.46 -10.57 3.37
N LEU A 33 9.21 -9.81 2.30
CA LEU A 33 8.33 -10.22 1.22
C LEU A 33 8.96 -11.31 0.34
N ASP A 34 8.08 -12.15 -0.21
CA ASP A 34 8.39 -13.12 -1.26
C ASP A 34 8.96 -12.53 -2.54
N ASP A 35 9.52 -13.38 -3.41
CA ASP A 35 10.05 -13.03 -4.74
C ASP A 35 9.05 -12.29 -5.64
N ARG A 36 7.75 -12.56 -5.46
CA ARG A 36 6.68 -11.85 -6.19
C ARG A 36 6.58 -10.37 -5.79
N LEU A 37 6.98 -10.04 -4.55
CA LEU A 37 7.01 -8.70 -3.97
C LEU A 37 5.65 -7.97 -4.12
N SER A 38 4.56 -8.62 -3.71
CA SER A 38 3.21 -8.04 -3.78
C SER A 38 3.05 -6.91 -2.78
N LEU A 39 2.60 -5.74 -3.25
CA LEU A 39 2.37 -4.54 -2.42
C LEU A 39 1.25 -4.73 -1.42
N SER A 40 0.22 -5.49 -1.78
CA SER A 40 -0.92 -5.78 -0.90
C SER A 40 -0.48 -6.44 0.41
N MET A 41 0.66 -7.14 0.42
CA MET A 41 1.20 -7.82 1.59
C MET A 41 1.95 -6.91 2.56
N ILE A 42 2.22 -5.67 2.17
CA ILE A 42 2.70 -4.63 3.08
C ILE A 42 1.49 -3.82 3.53
N GLY A 43 1.09 -3.98 4.79
CA GLY A 43 0.11 -3.11 5.42
C GLY A 43 0.76 -1.84 5.91
N ILE A 44 0.12 -0.69 5.69
CA ILE A 44 0.47 0.55 6.39
C ILE A 44 -0.73 0.91 7.27
N LYS A 45 -0.51 1.05 8.57
CA LYS A 45 -1.53 1.42 9.56
C LYS A 45 -1.15 2.75 10.18
N LYS A 46 -2.09 3.69 10.15
CA LYS A 46 -1.91 5.05 10.63
C LYS A 46 -2.49 5.17 12.03
N VAL A 47 -1.69 5.60 12.98
CA VAL A 47 -2.13 5.82 14.36
C VAL A 47 -1.78 7.22 14.79
N ASN A 48 -2.81 7.98 15.15
CA ASN A 48 -2.66 9.35 15.61
C ASN A 48 -2.02 9.41 17.00
N GLY A 49 -1.19 10.42 17.23
CA GLY A 49 -0.48 10.66 18.47
C GLY A 49 0.91 10.00 18.55
N GLY A 50 1.73 10.48 19.47
CA GLY A 50 3.13 10.07 19.63
C GLY A 50 4.08 10.72 18.61
N ASN A 51 5.31 10.23 18.61
CA ASN A 51 6.37 10.70 17.70
C ASN A 51 6.55 9.75 16.50
N LEU A 52 7.10 10.25 15.39
CA LEU A 52 7.39 9.47 14.18
C LEU A 52 8.36 8.32 14.46
N LEU A 53 9.33 8.55 15.34
CA LEU A 53 10.31 7.56 15.79
C LEU A 53 9.70 6.41 16.60
N GLU A 54 8.46 6.54 17.07
CA GLU A 54 7.72 5.43 17.70
C GLU A 54 7.06 4.50 16.67
N SER A 55 7.16 4.84 15.37
CA SER A 55 6.69 3.95 14.31
C SER A 55 7.49 2.66 14.31
N ARG A 56 6.86 1.53 13.98
CA ARG A 56 7.56 0.23 13.97
C ARG A 56 7.12 -0.66 12.83
N LEU A 57 8.04 -1.51 12.37
CA LEU A 57 7.75 -2.61 11.47
C LEU A 57 7.38 -3.85 12.29
N VAL A 58 6.16 -4.32 12.10
CA VAL A 58 5.70 -5.60 12.64
C VAL A 58 5.96 -6.67 11.58
N LYS A 59 6.75 -7.69 11.96
CA LYS A 59 7.01 -8.87 11.11
C LYS A 59 5.83 -9.84 11.16
N GLY A 60 4.74 -9.40 10.56
CA GLY A 60 3.47 -10.09 10.51
C GLY A 60 2.34 -9.11 10.23
N VAL A 61 1.17 -9.37 10.82
CA VAL A 61 -0.03 -8.59 10.53
C VAL A 61 -0.48 -7.84 11.76
N ALA A 62 -0.75 -6.54 11.59
CA ALA A 62 -1.41 -5.73 12.60
C ALA A 62 -2.62 -5.03 12.00
N PHE A 63 -3.74 -5.09 12.71
CA PHE A 63 -4.93 -4.32 12.33
C PHE A 63 -5.58 -3.73 13.57
N GLN A 64 -6.22 -2.58 13.36
CA GLN A 64 -6.98 -1.89 14.39
C GLN A 64 -8.10 -2.83 14.86
N LYS A 65 -8.35 -2.84 16.17
CA LYS A 65 -9.48 -3.52 16.75
C LYS A 65 -10.77 -3.09 16.03
N ALA A 66 -11.45 -4.06 15.43
CA ALA A 66 -12.77 -3.86 14.85
C ALA A 66 -13.83 -3.77 15.96
N PHE A 67 -15.05 -3.38 15.60
CA PHE A 67 -16.15 -3.17 16.55
C PHE A 67 -16.30 -4.37 17.50
N SER A 68 -16.22 -4.10 18.81
CA SER A 68 -16.32 -5.13 19.85
C SER A 68 -17.60 -4.99 20.65
N TYR A 69 -18.27 -6.11 20.82
CA TYR A 69 -19.50 -6.28 21.55
C TYR A 69 -19.25 -6.58 23.04
N ALA A 70 -20.31 -6.73 23.83
CA ALA A 70 -20.21 -7.00 25.27
C ALA A 70 -19.46 -8.33 25.53
N GLY A 71 -18.59 -8.37 26.54
CA GLY A 71 -17.78 -9.56 26.89
C GLY A 71 -16.35 -9.56 26.33
N PHE A 72 -16.03 -8.66 25.40
CA PHE A 72 -14.68 -8.55 24.82
C PHE A 72 -13.58 -8.33 25.86
N GLU A 73 -13.83 -7.54 26.91
CA GLU A 73 -12.79 -7.26 27.90
C GLU A 73 -12.43 -8.45 28.78
N MET A 74 -13.31 -9.46 28.85
CA MET A 74 -13.05 -10.70 29.58
C MET A 74 -12.24 -11.71 28.76
N GLN A 75 -12.11 -11.52 27.45
CA GLN A 75 -11.33 -12.43 26.60
C GLN A 75 -9.84 -12.29 26.90
N PRO A 76 -9.08 -13.39 26.93
CA PRO A 76 -7.63 -13.32 27.02
C PRO A 76 -7.07 -12.54 25.82
N LYS A 77 -6.15 -11.62 26.11
CA LYS A 77 -5.55 -10.71 25.11
C LYS A 77 -4.19 -11.15 24.62
N HIS A 78 -3.67 -12.26 25.15
CA HIS A 78 -2.37 -12.77 24.81
C HIS A 78 -2.45 -14.28 24.64
N TYR A 79 -1.97 -14.76 23.49
CA TYR A 79 -1.89 -16.18 23.19
C TYR A 79 -0.54 -16.51 22.54
N GLU A 80 -0.05 -17.70 22.83
CA GLU A 80 1.17 -18.26 22.24
C GLU A 80 0.84 -19.57 21.53
N ASN A 81 1.42 -19.76 20.34
CA ASN A 81 1.30 -20.96 19.50
C ASN A 81 -0.15 -21.44 19.32
N VAL A 82 -1.01 -20.53 18.86
CA VAL A 82 -2.45 -20.79 18.69
C VAL A 82 -2.86 -20.89 17.22
N GLN A 83 -4.05 -21.48 17.02
CA GLN A 83 -4.69 -21.59 15.73
C GLN A 83 -5.73 -20.47 15.53
N VAL A 84 -5.77 -19.93 14.32
CA VAL A 84 -6.71 -18.88 13.89
C VAL A 84 -7.67 -19.41 12.84
N ALA A 85 -8.97 -19.21 13.07
CA ALA A 85 -10.03 -19.44 12.11
C ALA A 85 -10.32 -18.13 11.36
N LEU A 86 -10.27 -18.20 10.02
CA LEU A 86 -10.59 -17.09 9.13
C LEU A 86 -11.95 -17.37 8.49
N LEU A 87 -12.96 -16.58 8.86
CA LEU A 87 -14.35 -16.78 8.46
C LEU A 87 -14.86 -15.63 7.59
N ASN A 88 -15.79 -15.95 6.71
CA ASN A 88 -16.60 -15.00 5.95
C ASN A 88 -18.08 -15.31 6.18
N ILE A 89 -18.46 -15.41 7.47
CA ILE A 89 -19.79 -15.82 7.93
C ILE A 89 -20.19 -14.87 9.05
N GLU A 90 -21.45 -14.48 9.08
CA GLU A 90 -22.03 -13.73 10.17
C GLU A 90 -22.36 -14.67 11.34
N LEU A 91 -21.95 -14.29 12.55
CA LEU A 91 -22.24 -15.03 13.79
C LEU A 91 -23.22 -14.22 14.64
N GLU A 92 -24.36 -13.86 14.06
CA GLU A 92 -25.45 -13.16 14.73
C GLU A 92 -26.73 -14.00 14.68
N LEU A 93 -27.65 -13.74 15.62
CA LEU A 93 -29.00 -14.28 15.58
C LEU A 93 -29.79 -13.49 14.54
N LYS A 94 -29.76 -13.94 13.29
CA LYS A 94 -30.55 -13.40 12.18
C LYS A 94 -31.22 -14.54 11.43
N ALA A 95 -32.40 -14.25 10.88
CA ALA A 95 -33.04 -15.13 9.91
C ALA A 95 -32.09 -15.31 8.72
N GLU A 96 -31.73 -16.55 8.37
CA GLU A 96 -30.74 -16.86 7.32
C GLU A 96 -31.19 -16.40 5.90
N LYS A 97 -32.43 -15.95 5.73
CA LYS A 97 -32.96 -15.46 4.45
C LYS A 97 -33.84 -14.23 4.64
N ASP A 98 -33.48 -13.15 3.95
CA ASP A 98 -34.24 -11.90 3.86
C ASP A 98 -35.66 -12.04 3.26
N ASN A 99 -36.07 -13.23 2.81
CA ASN A 99 -37.38 -13.48 2.17
C ASN A 99 -38.00 -14.85 2.53
N ALA A 100 -37.68 -15.42 3.71
CA ALA A 100 -38.36 -16.63 4.16
C ALA A 100 -39.69 -16.27 4.84
N GLU A 101 -40.80 -16.38 4.12
CA GLU A 101 -42.13 -16.33 4.75
C GLU A 101 -42.36 -17.62 5.57
N MET A 102 -42.20 -17.51 6.88
CA MET A 102 -42.60 -18.58 7.81
C MET A 102 -44.07 -18.40 8.19
N ARG A 103 -44.91 -19.38 7.84
CA ARG A 103 -46.31 -19.42 8.28
C ARG A 103 -46.39 -20.17 9.60
N LEU A 104 -46.56 -19.42 10.69
CA LEU A 104 -46.69 -19.96 12.04
C LEU A 104 -48.16 -19.98 12.41
N ASN A 105 -48.72 -21.16 12.68
CA ASN A 105 -50.14 -21.34 12.99
C ASN A 105 -50.40 -21.50 14.48
N THR A 106 -49.38 -21.85 15.27
CA THR A 106 -49.47 -22.06 16.72
C THR A 106 -48.35 -21.33 17.48
N VAL A 107 -48.57 -21.09 18.78
CA VAL A 107 -47.56 -20.51 19.68
C VAL A 107 -46.38 -21.48 19.88
N GLU A 108 -46.66 -22.78 19.86
CA GLU A 108 -45.66 -23.86 19.96
C GLU A 108 -44.69 -23.84 18.77
N ASP A 109 -45.22 -23.65 17.55
CA ASP A 109 -44.40 -23.50 16.35
C ASP A 109 -43.47 -22.28 16.44
N PHE A 110 -43.95 -21.16 17.00
CA PHE A 110 -43.13 -19.97 17.19
C PHE A 110 -41.95 -20.23 18.12
N GLN A 111 -42.19 -20.89 19.26
CA GLN A 111 -41.12 -21.22 20.20
C GLN A 111 -40.10 -22.20 19.58
N ALA A 112 -40.58 -23.20 18.83
CA ALA A 112 -39.70 -24.16 18.14
C ALA A 112 -38.77 -23.48 17.11
N VAL A 113 -39.24 -22.43 16.43
CA VAL A 113 -38.41 -21.65 15.50
C VAL A 113 -37.34 -20.87 16.24
N VAL A 114 -37.71 -20.20 17.33
CA VAL A 114 -36.74 -19.46 18.17
C VAL A 114 -35.68 -20.43 18.69
N ASP A 115 -36.07 -21.56 19.25
CA ASP A 115 -35.14 -22.56 19.78
C ASP A 115 -34.25 -23.14 18.67
N ALA A 116 -34.79 -23.34 17.46
CA ALA A 116 -34.01 -23.78 16.31
C ALA A 116 -32.95 -22.75 15.89
N GLU A 117 -33.26 -21.45 15.87
CA GLU A 117 -32.28 -20.40 15.57
C GLU A 117 -31.14 -20.38 16.59
N TRP A 118 -31.46 -20.51 17.88
CA TRP A 118 -30.45 -20.64 18.94
C TRP A 118 -29.58 -21.87 18.77
N ASN A 119 -30.19 -23.03 18.49
CA ASN A 119 -29.46 -24.28 18.27
C ASN A 119 -28.51 -24.18 17.07
N ILE A 120 -28.94 -23.59 15.95
CA ILE A 120 -28.09 -23.37 14.78
C ILE A 120 -26.88 -22.51 15.13
N LEU A 121 -27.08 -21.43 15.91
CA LEU A 121 -25.98 -20.58 16.35
C LEU A 121 -25.00 -21.35 17.24
N TYR A 122 -25.48 -22.05 18.27
CA TYR A 122 -24.63 -22.82 19.18
C TYR A 122 -23.91 -23.97 18.47
N GLU A 123 -24.53 -24.66 17.51
CA GLU A 123 -23.87 -25.68 16.70
C GLU A 123 -22.71 -25.10 15.89
N LYS A 124 -22.90 -23.91 15.28
CA LYS A 124 -21.83 -23.20 14.56
C LYS A 124 -20.68 -22.86 15.49
N LEU A 125 -20.96 -22.32 16.68
CA LEU A 125 -19.95 -21.96 17.68
C LEU A 125 -19.20 -23.19 18.20
N GLN A 126 -19.93 -24.28 18.50
CA GLN A 126 -19.36 -25.53 18.98
C GLN A 126 -18.41 -26.15 17.95
N LYS A 127 -18.79 -26.17 16.66
CA LYS A 127 -17.89 -26.65 15.58
C LYS A 127 -16.58 -25.86 15.51
N ILE A 128 -16.63 -24.55 15.70
CA ILE A 128 -15.42 -23.70 15.72
C ILE A 128 -14.53 -24.06 16.90
N HIS A 129 -15.11 -24.25 18.09
CA HIS A 129 -14.36 -24.66 19.26
C HIS A 129 -13.73 -26.05 19.09
N ASP A 130 -14.50 -27.02 18.58
CA ASP A 130 -14.06 -28.40 18.40
C ASP A 130 -12.93 -28.52 17.37
N SER A 131 -12.84 -27.57 16.42
CA SER A 131 -11.73 -27.47 15.48
C SER A 131 -10.37 -27.14 16.14
N GLY A 132 -10.38 -26.63 17.37
CA GLY A 132 -9.17 -26.23 18.10
C GLY A 132 -8.72 -24.78 17.86
N ALA A 133 -9.50 -23.99 17.11
CA ALA A 133 -9.23 -22.56 16.94
C ALA A 133 -9.33 -21.82 18.28
N LYS A 134 -8.37 -20.93 18.57
CA LYS A 134 -8.42 -20.02 19.73
C LYS A 134 -8.67 -18.57 19.35
N ILE A 135 -8.45 -18.22 18.09
CA ILE A 135 -8.71 -16.89 17.54
C ILE A 135 -9.68 -17.05 16.38
N VAL A 136 -10.79 -16.31 16.41
CA VAL A 136 -11.83 -16.33 15.37
C VAL A 136 -11.92 -14.95 14.75
N LEU A 137 -11.60 -14.84 13.47
CA LEU A 137 -11.68 -13.61 12.71
C LEU A 137 -12.78 -13.75 11.66
N SER A 138 -13.72 -12.82 11.63
CA SER A 138 -14.73 -12.77 10.56
C SER A 138 -14.74 -11.44 9.83
N LYS A 139 -14.94 -11.50 8.51
CA LYS A 139 -15.26 -10.32 7.71
C LYS A 139 -16.60 -9.71 8.10
N LEU A 140 -17.57 -10.58 8.42
CA LEU A 140 -18.91 -10.16 8.81
C LEU A 140 -18.99 -9.94 10.33
N PRO A 141 -20.07 -9.31 10.83
CA PRO A 141 -20.26 -9.11 12.26
C PRO A 141 -20.30 -10.42 13.06
N ILE A 142 -19.87 -10.34 14.32
CA ILE A 142 -20.00 -11.39 15.34
C ILE A 142 -20.85 -10.79 16.46
N GLY A 143 -21.98 -11.40 16.79
CA GLY A 143 -22.94 -10.85 17.75
C GLY A 143 -22.48 -10.95 19.21
N ASP A 144 -23.21 -10.27 20.11
CA ASP A 144 -22.94 -10.26 21.55
C ASP A 144 -22.94 -11.67 22.16
N VAL A 145 -23.95 -12.48 21.84
CA VAL A 145 -24.10 -13.86 22.34
C VAL A 145 -22.88 -14.71 21.96
N ALA A 146 -22.47 -14.65 20.68
CA ALA A 146 -21.31 -15.38 20.21
C ALA A 146 -20.03 -14.89 20.91
N THR A 147 -19.89 -13.58 21.10
CA THR A 147 -18.75 -12.96 21.78
C THR A 147 -18.62 -13.44 23.23
N GLN A 148 -19.74 -13.51 23.96
CA GLN A 148 -19.78 -14.03 25.34
C GLN A 148 -19.45 -15.53 25.38
N TRP A 149 -20.03 -16.32 24.48
CA TRP A 149 -19.78 -17.76 24.42
C TRP A 149 -18.30 -18.10 24.16
N PHE A 150 -17.63 -17.30 23.32
CA PHE A 150 -16.19 -17.40 23.10
C PHE A 150 -15.38 -16.95 24.31
N ALA A 151 -15.82 -15.91 25.03
CA ALA A 151 -15.16 -15.45 26.25
C ALA A 151 -15.16 -16.53 27.35
N ASP A 152 -16.26 -17.25 27.53
CA ASP A 152 -16.37 -18.35 28.50
C ASP A 152 -15.42 -19.52 28.20
N ARG A 153 -14.85 -19.60 26.99
CA ARG A 153 -13.98 -20.67 26.51
C ARG A 153 -12.54 -20.22 26.23
N ASP A 154 -12.18 -19.03 26.72
CA ASP A 154 -10.87 -18.42 26.50
C ASP A 154 -10.52 -18.35 25.01
N MET A 155 -11.48 -17.90 24.19
CA MET A 155 -11.32 -17.68 22.75
C MET A 155 -11.46 -16.20 22.43
N PHE A 156 -10.57 -15.70 21.56
CA PHE A 156 -10.65 -14.34 21.05
C PHE A 156 -11.50 -14.31 19.78
N CYS A 157 -12.40 -13.34 19.66
CA CYS A 157 -13.15 -13.12 18.44
C CYS A 157 -13.15 -11.66 17.99
N ALA A 158 -13.05 -11.43 16.68
CA ALA A 158 -13.21 -10.11 16.07
C ALA A 158 -13.99 -10.21 14.76
N GLY A 159 -15.07 -9.46 14.65
CA GLY A 159 -15.89 -9.34 13.43
C GLY A 159 -15.65 -8.02 12.69
N ARG A 160 -16.26 -7.86 11.51
CA ARG A 160 -16.14 -6.64 10.67
C ARG A 160 -14.70 -6.32 10.23
N ILE A 161 -13.89 -7.35 10.01
CA ILE A 161 -12.50 -7.17 9.57
C ILE A 161 -12.47 -6.87 8.06
N PRO A 162 -11.72 -5.84 7.61
CA PRO A 162 -11.54 -5.57 6.19
C PRO A 162 -10.96 -6.78 5.45
N GLN A 163 -11.41 -7.01 4.21
CA GLN A 163 -10.94 -8.13 3.38
C GLN A 163 -9.41 -8.13 3.25
N ASP A 164 -8.81 -6.97 3.00
CA ASP A 164 -7.36 -6.83 2.80
C ASP A 164 -6.55 -7.31 4.03
N ASP A 165 -7.05 -7.06 5.24
CA ASP A 165 -6.38 -7.50 6.46
C ASP A 165 -6.54 -9.00 6.66
N LEU A 166 -7.72 -9.54 6.33
CA LEU A 166 -8.01 -10.96 6.42
C LEU A 166 -7.17 -11.77 5.41
N ASP A 167 -7.00 -11.25 4.19
CA ASP A 167 -6.11 -11.82 3.17
C ASP A 167 -4.64 -11.80 3.61
N ARG A 168 -4.20 -10.74 4.32
CA ARG A 168 -2.86 -10.67 4.90
C ARG A 168 -2.66 -11.69 6.01
N VAL A 169 -3.64 -11.87 6.90
CA VAL A 169 -3.57 -12.89 7.97
C VAL A 169 -3.54 -14.28 7.34
N MET A 170 -4.33 -14.52 6.31
CA MET A 170 -4.31 -15.77 5.53
C MET A 170 -2.90 -16.04 4.97
N ALA A 171 -2.30 -15.06 4.29
CA ALA A 171 -0.96 -15.18 3.73
C ALA A 171 0.14 -15.34 4.80
N ALA A 172 -0.03 -14.75 5.99
CA ALA A 172 0.92 -14.87 7.09
C ALA A 172 0.87 -16.23 7.79
N CYS A 173 -0.34 -16.71 8.08
CA CYS A 173 -0.59 -17.85 8.96
C CYS A 173 -0.76 -19.18 8.19
N GLY A 174 -1.00 -19.12 6.89
CA GLY A 174 -1.13 -20.30 6.02
C GLY A 174 -2.47 -21.04 6.11
N GLY A 175 -3.54 -20.37 6.55
CA GLY A 175 -4.91 -20.92 6.56
C GLY A 175 -5.70 -20.56 5.29
N SER A 176 -6.99 -20.89 5.26
CA SER A 176 -7.90 -20.42 4.20
C SER A 176 -9.18 -19.80 4.77
N ILE A 177 -9.77 -18.87 4.02
CA ILE A 177 -11.00 -18.19 4.41
C ILE A 177 -12.18 -19.13 4.18
N LEU A 178 -12.91 -19.43 5.25
CA LEU A 178 -14.06 -20.32 5.23
C LEU A 178 -15.37 -19.52 5.14
N THR A 179 -16.22 -19.89 4.18
CA THR A 179 -17.60 -19.39 4.07
C THR A 179 -18.61 -20.30 4.76
N THR A 180 -18.19 -21.45 5.30
CA THR A 180 -19.05 -22.38 6.01
C THR A 180 -18.30 -23.04 7.16
N VAL A 181 -19.00 -23.26 8.28
CA VAL A 181 -18.44 -23.82 9.52
C VAL A 181 -18.37 -25.35 9.52
N SER A 182 -19.06 -26.02 8.60
CA SER A 182 -19.16 -27.48 8.58
C SER A 182 -17.88 -28.20 8.13
N GLN A 183 -16.96 -27.51 7.44
CA GLN A 183 -15.70 -28.06 6.91
C GLN A 183 -14.48 -27.49 7.65
N ILE A 184 -14.66 -27.10 8.92
CA ILE A 184 -13.59 -26.50 9.72
C ILE A 184 -12.69 -27.59 10.30
N ASP A 185 -11.62 -27.90 9.59
CA ASP A 185 -10.60 -28.86 10.02
C ASP A 185 -9.30 -28.15 10.42
N ALA A 186 -8.49 -28.81 11.26
CA ALA A 186 -7.19 -28.29 11.70
C ALA A 186 -6.20 -28.01 10.54
N SER A 187 -6.41 -28.60 9.36
CA SER A 187 -5.62 -28.32 8.15
C SER A 187 -5.93 -26.96 7.51
N VAL A 188 -7.13 -26.43 7.77
CA VAL A 188 -7.60 -25.16 7.19
C VAL A 188 -7.28 -23.97 8.09
N LEU A 189 -7.07 -24.22 9.39
CA LEU A 189 -6.74 -23.21 10.37
C LEU A 189 -5.33 -22.65 10.16
N GLY A 190 -5.19 -21.33 10.28
CA GLY A 190 -3.89 -20.68 10.27
C GLY A 190 -3.15 -20.92 11.59
N LYS A 191 -1.81 -20.97 11.55
CA LYS A 191 -0.98 -21.10 12.77
C LYS A 191 -0.28 -19.78 13.08
N VAL A 192 -0.41 -19.33 14.32
CA VAL A 192 0.14 -18.06 14.83
C VAL A 192 1.08 -18.37 15.99
N GLY A 193 2.34 -17.93 15.90
CA GLY A 193 3.32 -18.13 16.97
C GLY A 193 3.02 -17.25 18.19
N LYS A 194 2.69 -15.98 17.96
CA LYS A 194 2.34 -15.05 19.03
C LYS A 194 1.22 -14.11 18.61
N PHE A 195 0.16 -14.06 19.42
CA PHE A 195 -0.90 -13.09 19.29
C PHE A 195 -0.95 -12.22 20.55
N TYR A 196 -1.10 -10.92 20.36
CA TYR A 196 -1.44 -10.05 21.47
C TYR A 196 -2.22 -8.81 21.02
N GLU A 197 -3.10 -8.33 21.89
CA GLU A 197 -3.72 -7.02 21.75
C GLU A 197 -2.90 -6.00 22.57
N GLN A 198 -2.45 -4.93 21.93
CA GLN A 198 -1.75 -3.83 22.59
C GLN A 198 -2.40 -2.50 22.23
N GLN A 199 -2.52 -1.62 23.23
CA GLN A 199 -2.93 -0.25 23.00
C GLN A 199 -1.80 0.55 22.34
N VAL A 200 -2.11 1.20 21.24
CA VAL A 200 -1.22 2.09 20.51
C VAL A 200 -1.95 3.41 20.33
N GLY A 201 -1.48 4.45 21.03
CA GLY A 201 -2.19 5.72 21.08
C GLY A 201 -3.55 5.58 21.78
N SER A 202 -4.61 6.06 21.14
CA SER A 202 -5.99 5.96 21.65
C SER A 202 -6.69 4.66 21.28
N GLU A 203 -6.10 3.83 20.40
CA GLU A 203 -6.76 2.66 19.83
C GLU A 203 -6.04 1.36 20.24
N ARG A 204 -6.77 0.25 20.26
CA ARG A 204 -6.18 -1.08 20.47
C ARG A 204 -5.92 -1.74 19.12
N TYR A 205 -4.78 -2.41 19.01
CA TYR A 205 -4.36 -3.12 17.81
C TYR A 205 -4.11 -4.59 18.14
N ASN A 206 -4.53 -5.47 17.23
CA ASN A 206 -4.25 -6.89 17.29
C ASN A 206 -2.98 -7.17 16.49
N PHE A 207 -1.99 -7.80 17.12
CA PHE A 207 -0.71 -8.14 16.54
C PHE A 207 -0.59 -9.65 16.35
N PHE A 208 -0.25 -10.06 15.14
CA PHE A 208 0.07 -11.43 14.76
C PHE A 208 1.56 -11.48 14.41
N GLU A 209 2.36 -12.10 15.27
CA GLU A 209 3.81 -12.23 15.10
C GLU A 209 4.22 -13.72 15.03
N ASN A 210 5.40 -13.98 14.47
CA ASN A 210 5.96 -15.32 14.34
C ASN A 210 5.02 -16.32 13.64
N CYS A 211 4.34 -15.88 12.58
CA CYS A 211 3.47 -16.76 11.81
C CYS A 211 4.29 -17.74 10.96
N ALA A 212 3.79 -18.97 10.79
CA ALA A 212 4.53 -20.09 10.20
C ALA A 212 5.02 -19.84 8.77
N VAL A 213 4.30 -19.02 7.99
CA VAL A 213 4.56 -18.76 6.56
C VAL A 213 5.04 -17.32 6.34
N ALA A 214 5.24 -16.53 7.40
CA ALA A 214 5.26 -15.05 7.40
C ALA A 214 6.05 -14.38 6.25
N LYS A 215 5.31 -14.06 5.18
CA LYS A 215 5.73 -13.27 4.00
C LYS A 215 5.03 -11.91 3.92
N THR A 216 4.41 -11.50 5.02
CA THR A 216 3.68 -10.23 5.14
C THR A 216 4.30 -9.39 6.26
N CYS A 217 4.13 -8.09 6.16
CA CYS A 217 4.62 -7.17 7.17
C CYS A 217 3.66 -5.98 7.30
N THR A 218 3.59 -5.39 8.48
CA THR A 218 2.77 -4.21 8.73
C THR A 218 3.63 -3.08 9.29
N LEU A 219 3.62 -1.94 8.60
CA LEU A 219 4.20 -0.69 9.04
C LEU A 219 3.17 0.06 9.88
N LEU A 220 3.43 0.18 11.18
CA LEU A 220 2.64 0.97 12.09
C LEU A 220 3.25 2.36 12.17
N LEU A 221 2.56 3.35 11.60
CA LEU A 221 3.01 4.75 11.57
C LEU A 221 2.37 5.55 12.69
N ARG A 222 3.21 6.24 13.45
CA ARG A 222 2.83 7.16 14.52
C ARG A 222 3.15 8.59 14.09
N GLY A 223 2.40 9.56 14.59
CA GLY A 223 2.67 10.97 14.32
C GLY A 223 1.66 11.89 15.00
N GLY A 224 2.05 13.15 15.20
CA GLY A 224 1.20 14.12 15.89
C GLY A 224 -0.04 14.52 15.08
N ALA A 225 0.14 14.81 13.79
CA ALA A 225 -0.94 15.26 12.91
C ALA A 225 -1.26 14.23 11.83
N GLU A 226 -2.56 14.00 11.58
CA GLU A 226 -3.04 13.03 10.58
C GLU A 226 -2.52 13.32 9.16
N GLN A 227 -2.49 14.60 8.78
CA GLN A 227 -1.95 15.05 7.49
C GLN A 227 -0.46 14.68 7.35
N PHE A 228 0.31 14.78 8.44
CA PHE A 228 1.71 14.42 8.46
C PHE A 228 1.89 12.90 8.31
N ILE A 229 1.05 12.10 8.97
CA ILE A 229 1.06 10.64 8.84
C ILE A 229 0.68 10.23 7.42
N ALA A 230 -0.33 10.87 6.81
CA ALA A 230 -0.73 10.59 5.43
C ALA A 230 0.40 10.91 4.42
N GLU A 231 1.13 12.00 4.63
CA GLU A 231 2.31 12.31 3.80
C GLU A 231 3.46 11.33 4.06
N THR A 232 3.62 10.84 5.30
CA THR A 232 4.59 9.81 5.65
C THR A 232 4.25 8.47 4.99
N GLU A 233 2.98 8.06 4.99
CA GLU A 233 2.48 6.89 4.27
C GLU A 233 2.80 6.97 2.77
N ARG A 234 2.48 8.10 2.12
CA ARG A 234 2.81 8.34 0.71
C ARG A 234 4.32 8.30 0.48
N SER A 235 5.09 8.88 1.40
CA SER A 235 6.54 8.92 1.36
C SER A 235 7.15 7.52 1.36
N LEU A 236 6.70 6.68 2.29
CA LEU A 236 7.15 5.30 2.46
C LEU A 236 6.67 4.41 1.33
N HIS A 237 5.45 4.61 0.83
CA HIS A 237 4.95 3.87 -0.32
C HIS A 237 5.87 4.01 -1.55
N ASP A 238 6.31 5.23 -1.85
CA ASP A 238 7.24 5.43 -2.97
C ASP A 238 8.63 4.83 -2.70
N ALA A 239 9.11 4.91 -1.45
CA ALA A 239 10.39 4.30 -1.06
C ALA A 239 10.33 2.77 -1.21
N ILE A 240 9.25 2.13 -0.75
CA ILE A 240 8.96 0.70 -0.94
C ILE A 240 8.97 0.36 -2.43
N MET A 241 8.29 1.15 -3.26
CA MET A 241 8.24 0.93 -4.70
C MET A 241 9.62 0.98 -5.35
N ILE A 242 10.46 1.93 -4.96
CA ILE A 242 11.82 2.08 -5.48
C ILE A 242 12.72 0.94 -5.01
N VAL A 243 12.69 0.59 -3.72
CA VAL A 243 13.46 -0.54 -3.17
C VAL A 243 13.02 -1.85 -3.81
N ARG A 244 11.72 -2.04 -4.02
CA ARG A 244 11.17 -3.22 -4.73
C ARG A 244 11.69 -3.30 -6.17
N ARG A 245 11.69 -2.19 -6.90
CA ARG A 245 12.23 -2.13 -8.28
C ARG A 245 13.74 -2.35 -8.31
N ALA A 246 14.46 -1.79 -7.34
CA ALA A 246 15.90 -1.97 -7.19
C ALA A 246 16.26 -3.42 -6.82
N LYS A 247 15.43 -4.12 -6.04
CA LYS A 247 15.62 -5.54 -5.73
C LYS A 247 15.38 -6.45 -6.96
N LYS A 248 14.50 -6.05 -7.88
CA LYS A 248 14.26 -6.80 -9.13
C LYS A 248 15.31 -6.52 -10.22
N ASN A 249 15.93 -5.33 -10.21
CA ASN A 249 16.89 -4.90 -11.22
C ASN A 249 18.19 -4.43 -10.57
N ASP A 250 19.28 -5.15 -10.85
CA ASP A 250 20.60 -4.84 -10.29
C ASP A 250 21.26 -3.58 -10.89
N SER A 251 20.73 -3.06 -12.00
CA SER A 251 21.28 -1.88 -12.67
C SER A 251 20.78 -0.57 -12.05
N ILE A 252 21.69 0.17 -11.42
CA ILE A 252 21.47 1.52 -10.89
C ILE A 252 22.21 2.59 -11.70
N VAL A 253 21.71 3.81 -11.62
CA VAL A 253 22.31 5.01 -12.22
C VAL A 253 22.32 6.16 -11.21
N ALA A 254 23.15 7.16 -11.45
CA ALA A 254 23.19 8.37 -10.64
C ALA A 254 21.90 9.19 -10.82
N GLY A 255 21.31 9.66 -9.72
CA GLY A 255 20.14 10.54 -9.73
C GLY A 255 20.51 12.03 -9.82
N GLY A 256 19.55 12.91 -9.51
CA GLY A 256 19.80 14.36 -9.39
C GLY A 256 20.21 15.04 -10.70
N GLY A 257 19.66 14.58 -11.83
CA GLY A 257 19.90 15.16 -13.15
C GLY A 257 21.20 14.76 -13.84
N ALA A 258 22.02 13.89 -13.22
CA ALA A 258 23.31 13.47 -13.78
C ALA A 258 23.17 12.75 -15.13
N ILE A 259 22.24 11.81 -15.21
CA ILE A 259 22.00 11.03 -16.43
C ILE A 259 21.41 11.90 -17.54
N GLU A 260 20.49 12.80 -17.19
CA GLU A 260 19.89 13.75 -18.13
C GLU A 260 20.95 14.65 -18.78
N MET A 261 21.93 15.13 -17.99
CA MET A 261 23.05 15.92 -18.49
C MET A 261 23.97 15.12 -19.41
N GLU A 262 24.30 13.88 -19.04
CA GLU A 262 25.13 13.00 -19.86
C GLU A 262 24.43 12.62 -21.18
N LEU A 263 23.12 12.34 -21.13
CA LEU A 263 22.31 12.10 -22.33
C LEU A 263 22.26 13.34 -23.22
N SER A 264 22.06 14.53 -22.65
CA SER A 264 22.07 15.80 -23.39
C SER A 264 23.39 15.99 -24.16
N LYS A 265 24.54 15.75 -23.50
CA LYS A 265 25.86 15.82 -24.14
C LYS A 265 25.96 14.84 -25.31
N ARG A 266 25.67 13.56 -25.08
CA ARG A 266 25.77 12.51 -26.12
C ARG A 266 24.86 12.77 -27.32
N LEU A 267 23.65 13.27 -27.06
CA LEU A 267 22.70 13.65 -28.11
C LEU A 267 23.20 14.85 -28.92
N ARG A 268 23.80 15.86 -28.28
CA ARG A 268 24.42 17.00 -28.98
C ARG A 268 25.60 16.58 -29.84
N ASP A 269 26.44 15.67 -29.35
CA ASP A 269 27.59 15.20 -30.13
C ASP A 269 27.14 14.36 -31.32
N LYS A 270 26.10 13.52 -31.16
CA LYS A 270 25.44 12.86 -32.30
C LYS A 270 24.79 13.85 -33.26
N ALA A 271 24.14 14.90 -32.77
CA ALA A 271 23.51 15.91 -33.62
C ALA A 271 24.52 16.61 -34.56
N LYS A 272 25.78 16.78 -34.14
CA LYS A 272 26.85 17.33 -35.00
C LYS A 272 27.20 16.43 -36.18
N THR A 273 26.97 15.12 -36.07
CA THR A 273 27.25 14.14 -37.13
C THR A 273 26.14 14.06 -38.18
N ILE A 274 24.94 14.54 -37.85
CA ILE A 274 23.76 14.49 -38.71
C ILE A 274 23.69 15.78 -39.53
N THR A 275 23.67 15.65 -40.86
CA THR A 275 23.51 16.79 -41.77
C THR A 275 22.04 16.99 -42.13
N GLY A 276 21.56 18.24 -42.09
CA GLY A 276 20.22 18.62 -42.55
C GLY A 276 19.30 19.11 -41.44
N LYS A 277 17.99 19.18 -41.73
CA LYS A 277 16.99 19.74 -40.81
C LYS A 277 16.82 18.93 -39.52
N GLU A 278 17.11 17.63 -39.57
CA GLU A 278 17.04 16.74 -38.41
C GLU A 278 17.95 17.17 -37.25
N GLN A 279 19.09 17.78 -37.56
CA GLN A 279 20.04 18.30 -36.57
C GLN A 279 19.36 19.21 -35.53
N PHE A 280 18.45 20.08 -35.97
CA PHE A 280 17.73 20.99 -35.08
C PHE A 280 16.83 20.25 -34.09
N PHE A 281 16.17 19.17 -34.52
CA PHE A 281 15.34 18.34 -33.64
C PHE A 281 16.17 17.57 -32.61
N TRP A 282 17.32 17.01 -33.02
CA TRP A 282 18.24 16.34 -32.08
C TRP A 282 18.79 17.32 -31.03
N MET A 283 19.16 18.54 -31.43
CA MET A 283 19.61 19.58 -30.50
C MET A 283 18.49 20.03 -29.55
N ALA A 284 17.26 20.17 -30.05
CA ALA A 284 16.10 20.52 -29.23
C ALA A 284 15.77 19.42 -28.22
N PHE A 285 15.79 18.16 -28.64
CA PHE A 285 15.57 17.01 -27.76
C PHE A 285 16.65 16.90 -26.69
N ALA A 286 17.92 17.11 -27.05
CA ALA A 286 19.01 17.19 -26.09
C ALA A 286 18.82 18.31 -25.05
N ARG A 287 18.33 19.49 -25.47
CA ARG A 287 18.04 20.61 -24.57
C ARG A 287 16.89 20.30 -23.62
N ALA A 288 15.90 19.52 -24.04
CA ALA A 288 14.77 19.15 -23.20
C ALA A 288 15.19 18.37 -21.94
N PHE A 289 16.23 17.55 -22.03
CA PHE A 289 16.78 16.84 -20.86
C PHE A 289 17.34 17.78 -19.78
N GLU A 290 17.89 18.94 -20.17
CA GLU A 290 18.45 19.91 -19.23
C GLU A 290 17.38 20.61 -18.38
N VAL A 291 16.10 20.54 -18.76
CA VAL A 291 14.99 21.11 -17.97
C VAL A 291 14.85 20.43 -16.62
N ILE A 292 15.14 19.13 -16.51
CA ILE A 292 15.02 18.37 -15.26
C ILE A 292 16.00 18.89 -14.19
N PRO A 293 17.32 18.91 -14.41
CA PRO A 293 18.25 19.49 -13.44
C PRO A 293 18.01 20.99 -13.22
N GLN A 294 17.60 21.73 -14.24
CA GLN A 294 17.26 23.15 -14.10
C GLN A 294 16.08 23.35 -13.14
N GLN A 295 15.03 22.54 -13.27
CA GLN A 295 13.86 22.61 -12.40
C GLN A 295 14.19 22.16 -10.97
N LEU A 296 15.10 21.20 -10.79
CA LEU A 296 15.60 20.83 -9.46
C LEU A 296 16.25 22.03 -8.76
N CYS A 297 17.06 22.82 -9.47
CA CYS A 297 17.64 24.05 -8.93
C CYS A 297 16.56 25.07 -8.54
N TYR A 298 15.59 25.32 -9.41
CA TYR A 298 14.50 26.27 -9.12
C TYR A 298 13.67 25.87 -7.91
N ASN A 299 13.33 24.58 -7.79
CA ASN A 299 12.58 24.06 -6.64
C ASN A 299 13.39 24.13 -5.34
N ALA A 300 14.71 24.04 -5.42
CA ALA A 300 15.63 24.16 -4.30
C ALA A 300 16.01 25.62 -3.97
N GLY A 301 15.63 26.59 -4.80
CA GLY A 301 16.02 28.00 -4.62
C GLY A 301 17.49 28.30 -4.96
N ILE A 302 18.18 27.40 -5.67
CA ILE A 302 19.60 27.52 -6.06
C ILE A 302 19.68 28.23 -7.42
N ASP A 303 20.72 29.02 -7.67
CA ASP A 303 20.95 29.63 -8.99
C ASP A 303 21.21 28.55 -10.06
N ALA A 304 20.17 28.29 -10.86
CA ALA A 304 20.21 27.32 -11.93
C ALA A 304 21.27 27.63 -12.98
N THR A 305 21.60 28.91 -13.22
CA THR A 305 22.52 29.31 -14.29
C THR A 305 23.94 28.86 -13.99
N ASP A 306 24.43 29.16 -12.78
CA ASP A 306 25.76 28.78 -12.33
C ASP A 306 25.90 27.25 -12.22
N VAL A 307 24.91 26.59 -11.61
CA VAL A 307 24.91 25.12 -11.45
C VAL A 307 24.91 24.41 -12.80
N MET A 308 24.09 24.84 -13.76
CA MET A 308 24.03 24.23 -15.08
C MET A 308 25.32 24.41 -15.88
N ASN A 309 25.98 25.57 -15.75
CA ASN A 309 27.29 25.79 -16.38
C ASN A 309 28.38 24.89 -15.78
N LYS A 310 28.40 24.76 -14.44
CA LYS A 310 29.31 23.84 -13.74
C LYS A 310 29.08 22.39 -14.13
N LEU A 311 27.82 21.94 -14.23
CA LEU A 311 27.47 20.59 -14.69
C LEU A 311 27.97 20.34 -16.11
N ARG A 312 27.67 21.23 -17.06
CA ARG A 312 28.12 21.10 -18.45
C ARG A 312 29.65 20.98 -18.54
N HIS A 313 30.39 21.75 -17.76
CA HIS A 313 31.85 21.69 -17.72
C HIS A 313 32.36 20.32 -17.22
N ARG A 314 31.79 19.79 -16.15
CA ARG A 314 32.19 18.47 -15.60
C ARG A 314 31.85 17.32 -16.53
N HIS A 315 30.65 17.32 -17.11
CA HIS A 315 30.27 16.33 -18.13
C HIS A 315 31.15 16.45 -19.38
N PHE A 316 31.56 17.66 -19.77
CA PHE A 316 32.50 17.85 -20.88
C PHE A 316 33.86 17.19 -20.58
N LYS A 317 34.37 17.33 -19.35
CA LYS A 317 35.60 16.65 -18.86
C LYS A 317 35.50 15.12 -18.77
N GLY A 318 34.30 14.55 -18.88
CA GLY A 318 34.09 13.10 -18.88
C GLY A 318 33.51 12.53 -17.57
N GLU A 319 33.14 13.38 -16.61
CA GLU A 319 32.49 12.95 -15.38
C GLU A 319 31.00 12.62 -15.66
N GLN A 320 30.67 11.33 -15.81
CA GLN A 320 29.32 10.88 -16.21
C GLN A 320 28.29 10.92 -15.07
N TRP A 321 28.75 10.82 -13.82
CA TRP A 321 27.90 10.79 -12.61
C TRP A 321 27.85 12.13 -11.88
N ALA A 322 28.39 13.20 -12.49
CA ALA A 322 28.27 14.54 -11.96
C ALA A 322 26.78 14.96 -11.95
N GLY A 323 26.25 15.35 -10.81
CA GLY A 323 24.87 15.77 -10.68
C GLY A 323 24.70 16.81 -9.59
N ILE A 324 23.44 17.16 -9.33
CA ILE A 324 23.09 18.14 -8.31
C ILE A 324 22.85 17.39 -7.00
N ASP A 325 23.57 17.78 -5.95
CA ASP A 325 23.23 17.43 -4.59
C ASP A 325 22.49 18.60 -3.94
N ILE A 326 21.20 18.41 -3.70
CA ILE A 326 20.30 19.44 -3.16
C ILE A 326 20.71 19.82 -1.73
N HIS A 327 21.26 18.87 -0.94
CA HIS A 327 21.60 19.15 0.46
C HIS A 327 22.89 19.95 0.62
N ARG A 328 23.83 19.78 -0.31
CA ARG A 328 25.09 20.53 -0.33
C ARG A 328 25.01 21.78 -1.20
N GLU A 329 23.90 21.96 -1.90
CA GLU A 329 23.68 23.02 -2.90
C GLU A 329 24.83 23.10 -3.91
N ALA A 330 25.41 21.96 -4.25
CA ALA A 330 26.65 21.87 -5.01
C ALA A 330 26.60 20.77 -6.07
N VAL A 331 27.42 20.95 -7.10
CA VAL A 331 27.65 19.92 -8.11
C VAL A 331 28.67 18.92 -7.56
N GLY A 332 28.33 17.64 -7.56
CA GLY A 332 29.14 16.56 -7.02
C GLY A 332 29.00 15.27 -7.83
N ASP A 333 29.80 14.26 -7.50
CA ASP A 333 29.55 12.90 -8.00
C ASP A 333 28.38 12.30 -7.20
N ASN A 334 27.23 12.18 -7.87
CA ASN A 334 26.01 11.67 -7.25
C ASN A 334 26.06 10.17 -6.99
N LEU A 335 26.92 9.42 -7.71
CA LEU A 335 27.14 8.02 -7.42
C LEU A 335 27.90 7.86 -6.10
N ALA A 336 28.97 8.65 -5.90
CA ALA A 336 29.71 8.68 -4.65
C ALA A 336 28.87 9.24 -3.48
N ALA A 337 28.04 10.26 -3.74
CA ALA A 337 27.09 10.82 -2.77
C ALA A 337 25.91 9.88 -2.45
N CYS A 338 25.86 8.68 -3.04
CA CYS A 338 24.83 7.68 -2.80
C CYS A 338 23.40 8.10 -3.20
N ILE A 339 23.29 8.99 -4.19
CA ILE A 339 22.03 9.44 -4.78
C ILE A 339 21.77 8.56 -6.00
N TRP A 340 21.07 7.44 -5.76
CA TRP A 340 20.90 6.38 -6.76
C TRP A 340 19.46 6.21 -7.18
N GLU A 341 19.27 5.97 -8.48
CA GLU A 341 17.96 5.65 -9.07
C GLU A 341 18.06 4.35 -9.89
N PRO A 342 17.03 3.49 -9.91
CA PRO A 342 17.02 2.33 -10.80
C PRO A 342 16.99 2.76 -12.27
N SER A 343 17.81 2.14 -13.13
CA SER A 343 17.88 2.47 -14.56
C SER A 343 16.53 2.34 -15.28
N LEU A 344 15.70 1.39 -14.83
CA LEU A 344 14.35 1.14 -15.34
C LEU A 344 13.46 2.37 -15.21
N VAL A 345 13.60 3.16 -14.13
CA VAL A 345 12.80 4.37 -13.91
C VAL A 345 13.10 5.38 -15.02
N LYS A 346 14.39 5.63 -15.31
CA LYS A 346 14.80 6.55 -16.38
C LYS A 346 14.35 6.06 -17.76
N ARG A 347 14.54 4.76 -18.06
CA ARG A 347 14.12 4.20 -19.35
C ARG A 347 12.61 4.36 -19.57
N ASN A 348 11.81 3.96 -18.59
CA ASN A 348 10.35 4.06 -18.69
C ASN A 348 9.88 5.52 -18.77
N ALA A 349 10.52 6.43 -18.03
CA ALA A 349 10.20 7.85 -18.08
C ALA A 349 10.47 8.45 -19.47
N ILE A 350 11.62 8.13 -20.09
CA ILE A 350 11.98 8.62 -21.42
C ILE A 350 11.04 8.07 -22.49
N THR A 351 10.74 6.77 -22.44
CA THR A 351 9.80 6.14 -23.39
C THR A 351 8.42 6.76 -23.28
N ALA A 352 7.85 6.83 -22.07
CA ALA A 352 6.51 7.38 -21.85
C ALA A 352 6.42 8.87 -22.24
N ALA A 353 7.44 9.68 -21.92
CA ALA A 353 7.47 11.08 -22.31
C ALA A 353 7.54 11.25 -23.83
N THR A 354 8.35 10.43 -24.51
CA THR A 354 8.49 10.49 -25.97
C THR A 354 7.20 10.04 -26.66
N GLU A 355 6.58 8.95 -26.20
CA GLU A 355 5.30 8.46 -26.73
C GLU A 355 4.18 9.49 -26.57
N ALA A 356 4.08 10.12 -25.40
CA ALA A 356 3.10 11.16 -25.15
C ALA A 356 3.28 12.37 -26.08
N VAL A 357 4.52 12.80 -26.31
CA VAL A 357 4.84 13.90 -27.23
C VAL A 357 4.51 13.51 -28.68
N CYS A 358 4.89 12.30 -29.12
CA CYS A 358 4.55 11.81 -30.46
C CYS A 358 3.05 11.75 -30.68
N LEU A 359 2.27 11.30 -29.69
CA LEU A 359 0.81 11.27 -29.76
C LEU A 359 0.25 12.68 -29.97
N VAL A 360 0.67 13.65 -29.15
CA VAL A 360 0.18 15.03 -29.26
C VAL A 360 0.58 15.65 -30.60
N LEU A 361 1.81 15.45 -31.07
CA LEU A 361 2.28 15.98 -32.35
C LEU A 361 1.60 15.31 -33.57
N SER A 362 1.09 14.08 -33.41
CA SER A 362 0.35 13.38 -34.48
C SER A 362 -1.09 13.86 -34.64
N ILE A 363 -1.64 14.55 -33.65
CA ILE A 363 -3.01 15.07 -33.68
C ILE A 363 -2.97 16.47 -34.30
N ASP A 364 -3.49 16.58 -35.52
CA ASP A 364 -3.65 17.86 -36.23
C ASP A 364 -4.97 18.55 -35.86
N GLN A 365 -6.02 17.78 -35.57
CA GLN A 365 -7.36 18.29 -35.25
C GLN A 365 -8.03 17.51 -34.11
N THR A 366 -8.70 18.22 -33.21
CA THR A 366 -9.53 17.62 -32.16
C THR A 366 -11.00 17.96 -32.40
N ILE A 367 -11.79 16.97 -32.78
CA ILE A 367 -13.24 17.12 -32.98
C ILE A 367 -13.95 16.79 -31.68
N LYS A 368 -14.63 17.77 -31.07
CA LYS A 368 -15.45 17.57 -29.88
C LYS A 368 -16.93 17.59 -30.26
N ASN A 369 -17.53 16.41 -30.37
CA ASN A 369 -18.98 16.29 -30.55
C ASN A 369 -19.67 16.61 -29.22
N VAL A 370 -20.28 17.79 -29.13
CA VAL A 370 -21.21 18.09 -28.04
C VAL A 370 -22.45 17.23 -28.26
N ARG A 371 -22.86 16.45 -27.24
CA ARG A 371 -24.16 15.76 -27.30
C ARG A 371 -25.23 16.81 -27.55
N SER A 372 -25.97 16.69 -28.64
CA SER A 372 -27.15 17.51 -28.89
C SER A 372 -28.12 17.35 -27.71
N GLN A 373 -28.60 18.45 -27.15
CA GLN A 373 -29.66 18.47 -26.13
C GLN A 373 -31.04 18.06 -26.66
N THR A 374 -31.12 17.43 -27.82
CA THR A 374 -32.36 16.97 -28.44
C THR A 374 -32.36 15.45 -28.54
N GLY A 375 -32.44 14.81 -27.38
CA GLY A 375 -33.14 13.54 -27.26
C GLY A 375 -34.64 13.81 -27.43
N GLY A 376 -35.18 13.57 -28.62
CA GLY A 376 -36.59 13.26 -28.85
C GLY A 376 -37.65 14.24 -28.34
N GLY A 377 -37.62 15.50 -28.77
CA GLY A 377 -38.83 16.34 -28.76
C GLY A 377 -39.65 16.03 -30.01
N ILE A 378 -40.73 15.26 -29.88
CA ILE A 378 -41.68 14.99 -30.97
C ILE A 378 -42.31 16.34 -31.38
N PRO A 379 -42.27 16.74 -32.67
CA PRO A 379 -42.90 17.97 -33.12
C PRO A 379 -44.42 17.77 -33.24
N GLY A 380 -45.20 18.55 -32.50
CA GLY A 380 -46.63 18.76 -32.78
C GLY A 380 -47.60 18.12 -31.79
N MET A 381 -47.79 18.76 -30.64
CA MET A 381 -49.12 18.82 -30.03
C MET A 381 -49.44 20.27 -29.67
N PRO A 382 -50.48 20.89 -30.25
CA PRO A 382 -50.94 22.20 -29.83
C PRO A 382 -51.58 22.07 -28.44
N GLN A 383 -51.08 22.85 -27.48
CA GLN A 383 -51.76 23.06 -26.20
C GLN A 383 -53.11 23.71 -26.47
N GLN A 384 -54.19 22.98 -26.21
CA GLN A 384 -55.52 23.57 -26.09
C GLN A 384 -55.58 24.45 -24.83
N MET A 385 -56.29 25.57 -24.99
CA MET A 385 -56.52 26.65 -24.02
C MET A 385 -57.10 26.18 -22.70
#